data_AF-A0A1Q7EQ54-F1
#
_entry.id   AF-A0A1Q7EQ54-F1
#
_cell.length_a   1.000
_cell.length_b   1.000
_cell.length_c   1.000
_cell.angle_alpha   90.00
_cell.angle_beta   90.00
_cell.angle_gamma   90.00
#
_symmetry.space_group_name_H-M   'P 1'
#
loop_
_entity.id
_entity.type
_entity.pdbx_description
1 polymer ?
#
loop_
_entity_poly.entity_id
_entity_poly.type
_entity_poly.pdbx_seq_one_letter_code
_entity_poly.pdbx_strand_id
1 'polypeptide(L)'
;MESIPDHARHGPADREFPPPGGPWEPLTLNGRLVGWAESGGLAQARRSAEIGEQLAEDQRAYLLGRLGHKLRSAVLALQESARQAAFGRPELLEGVFEQAQDVARRAAAVEAAAIQPKDAARGVVLGAVLNLALPIAARDLPAGAVVLGSETALVEAFTRIQEWMGGPGMTIAAEQVGSWWKISVAPGAERRPLAVPEMGEPLIRLIVDTQLEGWLDVSRPDGADIYLPAQPSR
;
A
#
# COMPACT_ATOMS: atom_id res chain seq x y z
N MET A 1 -7.33 -0.63 13.07
CA MET A 1 -6.19 -0.54 14.03
C MET A 1 -5.72 -1.95 14.40
N GLU A 2 -4.41 -2.18 14.59
CA GLU A 2 -3.81 -3.51 14.81
C GLU A 2 -3.95 -3.99 16.27
N SER A 3 -4.47 -5.20 16.47
CA SER A 3 -4.57 -5.87 17.77
C SER A 3 -3.21 -6.42 18.18
N ILE A 4 -2.74 -6.07 19.38
CA ILE A 4 -1.52 -6.63 19.99
C ILE A 4 -2.00 -7.65 21.05
N PRO A 5 -2.00 -8.96 20.73
CA PRO A 5 -0.78 -9.71 20.38
C PRO A 5 -0.80 -10.38 19.00
N ASP A 6 -1.91 -10.31 18.27
CA ASP A 6 -2.12 -11.12 17.06
C ASP A 6 -1.79 -10.38 15.76
N HIS A 7 -1.33 -9.13 15.83
CA HIS A 7 -1.08 -8.26 14.67
C HIS A 7 -2.32 -8.11 13.75
N ALA A 8 -3.51 -8.34 14.29
CA ALA A 8 -4.75 -8.35 13.53
C ALA A 8 -5.32 -6.93 13.43
N ARG A 9 -5.22 -6.30 12.26
CA ARG A 9 -5.85 -4.99 12.02
C ARG A 9 -7.35 -5.13 11.81
N HIS A 10 -8.13 -4.60 12.75
CA HIS A 10 -9.58 -4.50 12.65
C HIS A 10 -9.93 -3.15 12.01
N GLY A 11 -10.07 -3.16 10.69
CA GLY A 11 -10.60 -2.02 9.93
C GLY A 11 -9.73 -0.75 9.95
N PRO A 12 -10.28 0.31 9.34
CA PRO A 12 -9.71 1.65 9.38
C PRO A 12 -9.67 2.24 10.81
N ALA A 13 -8.88 3.30 11.01
CA ALA A 13 -8.78 3.98 12.30
C ALA A 13 -9.95 4.96 12.48
N ASP A 14 -11.14 4.42 12.72
CA ASP A 14 -12.40 5.17 12.81
C ASP A 14 -13.26 4.65 13.96
N ARG A 15 -14.07 5.54 14.54
CA ARG A 15 -15.03 5.25 15.62
C ARG A 15 -16.11 4.26 15.20
N GLU A 16 -16.39 4.16 13.90
CA GLU A 16 -17.34 3.19 13.35
C GLU A 16 -16.77 1.76 13.30
N PHE A 17 -15.47 1.59 13.57
CA PHE A 17 -14.77 0.30 13.49
C PHE A 17 -14.07 -0.04 14.82
N PRO A 18 -14.83 -0.26 15.91
CA PRO A 18 -14.25 -0.78 17.13
C PRO A 18 -13.73 -2.23 16.93
N PRO A 19 -12.70 -2.66 17.66
CA PRO A 19 -12.30 -4.06 17.69
C PRO A 19 -13.47 -4.97 18.10
N PRO A 20 -13.48 -6.25 17.71
CA PRO A 20 -14.49 -7.19 18.20
C PRO A 20 -14.31 -7.44 19.71
N GLY A 21 -15.41 -7.77 20.41
CA GLY A 21 -15.35 -8.43 21.73
C GLY A 21 -15.33 -7.53 22.97
N GLY A 22 -15.77 -6.27 22.93
CA GLY A 22 -15.85 -5.47 24.16
C GLY A 22 -16.83 -4.30 24.11
N PRO A 23 -17.18 -3.72 25.27
CA PRO A 23 -17.55 -2.32 25.34
C PRO A 23 -16.27 -1.49 25.19
N TRP A 24 -15.95 -1.07 23.95
CA TRP A 24 -14.77 -0.27 23.66
C TRP A 24 -15.07 1.23 23.74
N GLU A 25 -14.27 1.98 24.49
CA GLU A 25 -14.27 3.44 24.49
C GLU A 25 -13.17 3.99 23.55
N PRO A 26 -13.48 5.00 22.73
CA PRO A 26 -12.52 5.58 21.80
C PRO A 26 -11.51 6.48 22.55
N LEU A 27 -10.22 6.16 22.41
CA LEU A 27 -9.13 7.00 22.88
C LEU A 27 -8.82 8.07 21.84
N THR A 28 -9.07 9.33 22.19
CA THR A 28 -8.86 10.49 21.31
C THR A 28 -7.73 11.36 21.83
N LEU A 29 -6.79 11.74 20.96
CA LEU A 29 -5.72 12.71 21.25
C LEU A 29 -5.73 13.78 20.16
N ASN A 30 -5.80 15.06 20.56
CA ASN A 30 -5.90 16.20 19.62
C ASN A 30 -7.02 16.06 18.57
N GLY A 31 -8.16 15.49 18.97
CA GLY A 31 -9.29 15.24 18.07
C GLY A 31 -9.15 14.04 17.14
N ARG A 32 -8.01 13.32 17.16
CA ARG A 32 -7.75 12.13 16.35
C ARG A 32 -7.93 10.86 17.17
N LEU A 33 -8.56 9.83 16.59
CA LEU A 33 -8.62 8.51 17.20
C LEU A 33 -7.20 7.92 17.22
N VAL A 34 -6.73 7.55 18.40
CA VAL A 34 -5.40 6.93 18.60
C VAL A 34 -5.52 5.52 19.20
N GLY A 35 -6.71 5.14 19.67
CA GLY A 35 -6.94 3.78 20.11
C GLY A 35 -8.31 3.46 20.65
N TRP A 36 -8.44 2.25 21.17
CA TRP A 36 -9.62 1.75 21.87
C TRP A 36 -9.18 1.12 23.18
N ALA A 37 -9.97 1.31 24.24
CA ALA A 37 -9.73 0.67 25.53
C ALA A 37 -11.05 0.42 26.26
N GLU A 38 -11.03 -0.45 27.27
CA GLU A 38 -12.20 -0.70 28.14
C GLU A 38 -12.61 0.52 28.96
N SER A 39 -11.68 1.47 29.16
CA SER A 39 -11.92 2.76 29.80
C SER A 39 -11.09 3.83 29.13
N GLY A 40 -11.66 5.03 28.99
CA GLY A 40 -11.00 6.18 28.41
C GLY A 40 -10.07 6.91 29.38
N GLY A 41 -9.22 7.78 28.82
CA GLY A 41 -8.39 8.69 29.60
C GLY A 41 -7.22 9.25 28.80
N LEU A 42 -6.80 10.48 29.12
CA LEU A 42 -5.72 11.16 28.38
C LEU A 42 -4.39 10.41 28.48
N ALA A 43 -4.05 9.87 29.65
CA ALA A 43 -2.82 9.10 29.84
C ALA A 43 -2.80 7.83 28.97
N GLN A 44 -3.95 7.17 28.85
CA GLN A 44 -4.12 5.96 28.05
C GLN A 44 -4.07 6.29 26.55
N ALA A 45 -4.72 7.39 26.13
CA ALA A 45 -4.64 7.89 24.77
C ALA A 45 -3.20 8.24 24.34
N ARG A 46 -2.42 8.89 25.21
CA ARG A 46 -0.99 9.17 24.95
C ARG A 46 -0.17 7.89 24.80
N ARG A 47 -0.33 6.93 25.73
CA ARG A 47 0.35 5.64 25.64
C ARG A 47 -0.02 4.87 24.37
N SER A 48 -1.30 4.87 23.99
CA SER A 48 -1.74 4.23 22.73
C SER A 48 -1.15 4.91 21.51
N ALA A 49 -1.00 6.23 21.51
CA ALA A 49 -0.34 6.96 20.44
C ALA A 49 1.16 6.58 20.33
N GLU A 50 1.88 6.54 21.45
CA GLU A 50 3.30 6.14 21.51
C GLU A 50 3.49 4.69 21.02
N ILE A 51 2.65 3.75 21.47
CA ILE A 51 2.69 2.36 21.02
C ILE A 51 2.35 2.27 19.52
N GLY A 52 1.36 3.02 19.05
CA GLY A 52 0.97 3.03 17.64
C GLY A 52 2.07 3.57 16.74
N GLU A 53 2.82 4.58 17.18
CA GLU A 53 3.98 5.12 16.47
C GLU A 53 5.10 4.08 16.39
N GLN A 54 5.44 3.43 17.51
CA GLN A 54 6.44 2.35 17.53
C GLN A 54 6.08 1.21 16.58
N LEU A 55 4.81 0.76 16.58
CA LEU A 55 4.35 -0.29 15.66
C LEU A 55 4.46 0.15 14.20
N ALA A 56 4.11 1.39 13.89
CA ALA A 56 4.23 1.91 12.53
C ALA A 56 5.69 1.97 12.06
N GLU A 57 6.62 2.35 12.95
CA GLU A 57 8.05 2.33 12.68
C GLU A 57 8.59 0.91 12.48
N ASP A 58 8.21 -0.04 13.34
CA ASP A 58 8.61 -1.45 13.24
C ASP A 58 8.11 -2.07 11.93
N GLN A 59 6.84 -1.81 11.57
CA GLN A 59 6.25 -2.28 10.33
C GLN A 59 6.95 -1.68 9.10
N ARG A 60 7.25 -0.38 9.14
CA ARG A 60 8.03 0.29 8.09
C ARG A 60 9.41 -0.34 7.93
N ALA A 61 10.13 -0.56 9.02
CA ALA A 61 11.45 -1.19 9.00
C ALA A 61 11.39 -2.62 8.44
N TYR A 62 10.39 -3.40 8.85
CA TYR A 62 10.14 -4.74 8.35
C TYR A 62 9.91 -4.76 6.83
N LEU A 63 9.01 -3.90 6.33
CA LEU A 63 8.70 -3.82 4.89
C LEU A 63 9.92 -3.38 4.07
N LEU A 64 10.63 -2.35 4.52
CA LEU A 64 11.87 -1.89 3.87
C LEU A 64 12.93 -3.00 3.85
N GLY A 65 13.09 -3.74 4.95
CA GLY A 65 13.99 -4.89 5.02
C GLY A 65 13.63 -5.97 4.01
N ARG A 66 12.34 -6.29 3.87
CA ARG A 66 11.83 -7.27 2.90
C ARG A 66 12.06 -6.81 1.46
N LEU A 67 11.76 -5.55 1.14
CA LEU A 67 11.98 -4.97 -0.18
C LEU A 67 13.49 -4.93 -0.53
N GLY A 68 14.33 -4.50 0.41
CA GLY A 68 15.78 -4.47 0.25
C GLY A 68 16.40 -5.85 0.04
N HIS A 69 15.88 -6.88 0.72
CA HIS A 69 16.31 -8.26 0.49
C HIS A 69 16.04 -8.70 -0.96
N LYS A 70 14.85 -8.43 -1.49
CA LYS A 70 14.49 -8.79 -2.87
C LYS A 70 15.33 -8.06 -3.91
N LEU A 71 15.60 -6.77 -3.70
CA LEU A 71 16.51 -6.01 -4.56
C LEU A 71 17.92 -6.62 -4.56
N ARG A 72 18.45 -6.96 -3.37
CA ARG A 72 19.77 -7.59 -3.24
C ARG A 72 19.84 -8.93 -3.97
N SER A 73 18.81 -9.77 -3.83
CA SER A 73 18.74 -11.06 -4.52
C SER A 73 18.73 -10.90 -6.04
N ALA A 74 18.00 -9.92 -6.57
CA ALA A 74 18.00 -9.63 -8.01
C ALA A 74 19.38 -9.15 -8.51
N VAL A 75 20.05 -8.28 -7.75
CA VAL A 75 21.41 -7.83 -8.08
C VAL A 75 22.39 -9.01 -8.13
N LEU A 76 22.32 -9.93 -7.17
CA LEU A 76 23.18 -11.13 -7.15
C LEU A 76 22.89 -12.05 -8.34
N ALA A 77 21.62 -12.26 -8.69
CA ALA A 77 21.24 -13.06 -9.86
C ALA A 77 21.73 -12.44 -11.17
N LEU A 78 21.64 -11.10 -11.30
CA LEU A 78 22.18 -10.35 -12.42
C LEU A 78 23.71 -10.49 -12.51
N GLN A 79 24.42 -10.34 -11.39
CA GLN A 79 25.88 -10.48 -11.35
C GLN A 79 26.32 -11.87 -11.82
N GLU A 80 25.65 -12.91 -11.36
CA GLU A 80 25.96 -14.30 -11.74
C GLU A 80 25.65 -14.56 -13.22
N SER A 81 24.51 -14.08 -13.72
CA SER A 81 24.15 -14.23 -15.13
C SER A 81 25.09 -13.44 -16.05
N ALA A 82 25.48 -12.22 -15.66
CA ALA A 82 26.47 -11.42 -16.37
C ALA A 82 27.85 -12.10 -16.41
N ARG A 83 28.27 -12.71 -15.29
CA ARG A 83 29.50 -13.52 -15.22
C ARG A 83 29.43 -14.70 -16.19
N GLN A 84 28.32 -15.43 -16.24
CA GLN A 84 28.14 -16.56 -17.17
C GLN A 84 28.15 -16.10 -18.64
N ALA A 85 27.49 -14.98 -18.95
CA ALA A 85 27.48 -14.40 -20.29
C ALA A 85 28.90 -13.99 -20.74
N ALA A 86 29.69 -13.39 -19.83
CA ALA A 86 31.05 -12.96 -20.10
C ALA A 86 32.03 -14.14 -20.35
N PHE A 87 31.77 -15.33 -19.81
CA PHE A 87 32.66 -16.49 -19.89
C PHE A 87 32.13 -17.66 -20.75
N GLY A 88 31.40 -17.36 -21.84
CA GLY A 88 31.20 -18.32 -22.94
C GLY A 88 29.76 -18.70 -23.28
N ARG A 89 28.78 -17.85 -22.94
CA ARG A 89 27.39 -17.96 -23.45
C ARG A 89 26.84 -16.59 -23.86
N PRO A 90 27.30 -16.00 -24.98
CA PRO A 90 26.85 -14.70 -25.46
C PRO A 90 25.33 -14.61 -25.70
N GLU A 91 24.68 -15.74 -26.00
CA GLU A 91 23.23 -15.87 -26.13
C GLU A 91 22.45 -15.51 -24.84
N LEU A 92 23.13 -15.40 -23.69
CA LEU A 92 22.52 -14.95 -22.43
C LEU A 92 22.43 -13.42 -22.31
N LEU A 93 22.98 -12.65 -23.24
CA LEU A 93 22.99 -11.18 -23.14
C LEU A 93 21.58 -10.56 -23.10
N GLU A 94 20.62 -11.15 -23.81
CA GLU A 94 19.21 -10.73 -23.75
C GLU A 94 18.63 -10.97 -22.35
N GLY A 95 18.91 -12.12 -21.73
CA GLY A 95 18.50 -12.41 -20.35
C GLY A 95 19.16 -11.48 -19.33
N VAL A 96 20.44 -11.13 -19.52
CA VAL A 96 21.15 -10.16 -18.67
C VAL A 96 20.52 -8.77 -18.79
N PHE A 97 20.16 -8.36 -20.00
CA PHE A 97 19.48 -7.08 -20.23
C PHE A 97 18.12 -7.03 -19.51
N GLU A 98 17.30 -8.07 -19.65
CA GLU A 98 16.01 -8.17 -18.96
C GLU A 98 16.16 -8.14 -17.42
N GLN A 99 17.13 -8.87 -16.89
CA GLN A 99 17.45 -8.84 -15.46
C GLN A 99 17.97 -7.45 -15.00
N ALA A 100 18.74 -6.75 -15.83
CA ALA A 100 19.23 -5.41 -15.51
C ALA A 100 18.09 -4.40 -15.45
N GLN A 101 17.15 -4.46 -16.41
CA GLN A 101 15.92 -3.66 -16.34
C GLN A 101 15.10 -4.00 -15.09
N ASP A 102 15.06 -5.27 -14.71
CA ASP A 102 14.32 -5.71 -13.53
C ASP A 102 14.92 -5.17 -12.22
N VAL A 103 16.24 -5.23 -12.08
CA VAL A 103 16.96 -4.58 -10.98
C VAL A 103 16.67 -3.08 -10.95
N ALA A 104 16.70 -2.40 -12.11
CA ALA A 104 16.40 -0.98 -12.20
C ALA A 104 14.97 -0.65 -11.74
N ARG A 105 13.97 -1.42 -12.17
CA ARG A 105 12.56 -1.25 -11.74
C ARG A 105 12.41 -1.41 -10.23
N ARG A 106 13.08 -2.41 -9.63
CA ARG A 106 13.04 -2.63 -8.17
C ARG A 106 13.72 -1.52 -7.40
N ALA A 107 14.87 -1.05 -7.88
CA ALA A 107 15.58 0.06 -7.25
C ALA A 107 14.71 1.32 -7.24
N ALA A 108 14.10 1.65 -8.39
CA ALA A 108 13.17 2.77 -8.50
C ALA A 108 11.96 2.63 -7.57
N ALA A 109 11.41 1.42 -7.43
CA ALA A 109 10.31 1.15 -6.50
C ALA A 109 10.71 1.31 -5.02
N VAL A 110 11.91 0.83 -4.61
CA VAL A 110 12.42 1.06 -3.26
C VAL A 110 12.62 2.55 -3.01
N GLU A 111 13.18 3.26 -3.98
CA GLU A 111 13.41 4.70 -3.91
C GLU A 111 12.08 5.47 -3.74
N ALA A 112 11.08 5.18 -4.58
CA ALA A 112 9.76 5.81 -4.50
C ALA A 112 9.11 5.62 -3.12
N ALA A 113 9.28 4.44 -2.52
CA ALA A 113 8.75 4.16 -1.19
C ALA A 113 9.54 4.83 -0.05
N ALA A 114 10.83 5.10 -0.27
CA ALA A 114 11.71 5.76 0.69
C ALA A 114 11.56 7.29 0.66
N ILE A 115 11.12 7.87 -0.46
CA ILE A 115 10.90 9.30 -0.62
C ILE A 115 9.59 9.69 0.09
N GLN A 116 9.69 10.68 0.98
CA GLN A 116 8.52 11.30 1.57
C GLN A 116 7.84 12.20 0.52
N PRO A 117 6.51 12.12 0.34
CA PRO A 117 5.81 12.96 -0.63
C PRO A 117 6.07 14.43 -0.36
N LYS A 118 6.39 15.18 -1.42
CA LYS A 118 6.67 16.62 -1.32
C LYS A 118 5.39 17.45 -1.22
N ASP A 119 4.26 16.89 -1.64
CA ASP A 119 2.95 17.52 -1.57
C ASP A 119 2.23 17.18 -0.26
N ALA A 120 1.66 18.20 0.37
CA ALA A 120 0.85 18.02 1.57
C ALA A 120 -0.45 17.27 1.24
N ALA A 121 -0.94 16.49 2.21
CA ALA A 121 -2.21 15.78 2.09
C ALA A 121 -3.35 16.78 1.80
N ARG A 122 -4.11 16.51 0.74
CA ARG A 122 -5.23 17.34 0.29
C ARG A 122 -6.39 16.47 -0.19
N GLY A 123 -7.52 17.11 -0.44
CA GLY A 123 -8.62 16.49 -1.16
C GLY A 123 -8.23 16.14 -2.59
N VAL A 124 -8.23 14.84 -2.93
CA VAL A 124 -7.89 14.33 -4.25
C VAL A 124 -9.04 13.50 -4.80
N VAL A 125 -9.54 13.87 -5.98
CA VAL A 125 -10.61 13.14 -6.66
C VAL A 125 -10.07 11.81 -7.17
N LEU A 126 -10.63 10.70 -6.68
CA LEU A 126 -10.16 9.35 -6.97
C LEU A 126 -10.18 9.05 -8.48
N GLY A 127 -11.23 9.49 -9.18
CA GLY A 127 -11.33 9.33 -10.63
C GLY A 127 -10.19 10.00 -11.42
N ALA A 128 -9.67 11.13 -10.93
CA ALA A 128 -8.55 11.83 -11.57
C ALA A 128 -7.23 11.08 -11.38
N VAL A 129 -6.96 10.61 -10.16
CA VAL A 129 -5.80 9.74 -9.85
C VAL A 129 -5.82 8.50 -10.73
N LEU A 130 -6.98 7.85 -10.84
CA LEU A 130 -7.11 6.64 -11.64
C LEU A 130 -6.96 6.91 -13.14
N ASN A 131 -7.29 8.10 -13.64
CA ASN A 131 -6.97 8.48 -15.02
C ASN A 131 -5.47 8.53 -15.30
N LEU A 132 -4.68 8.95 -14.30
CA LEU A 132 -3.22 9.02 -14.43
C LEU A 132 -2.57 7.66 -14.24
N ALA A 133 -2.94 6.95 -13.17
CA ALA A 133 -2.31 5.69 -12.80
C ALA A 133 -2.83 4.50 -13.63
N LEU A 134 -4.14 4.45 -13.89
CA LEU A 134 -4.85 3.26 -14.38
C LEU A 134 -5.84 3.62 -15.50
N PRO A 135 -5.40 4.24 -16.62
CA PRO A 135 -6.28 4.83 -17.63
C PRO A 135 -7.26 3.85 -18.28
N ILE A 136 -6.93 2.55 -18.29
CA ILE A 136 -7.68 1.49 -18.95
C ILE A 136 -8.40 0.54 -17.98
N ALA A 137 -8.37 0.79 -16.67
CA ALA A 137 -9.12 0.01 -15.71
C ALA A 137 -10.63 0.26 -15.88
N ALA A 138 -11.45 -0.78 -15.74
CA ALA A 138 -12.89 -0.64 -15.63
C ALA A 138 -13.23 -0.10 -14.24
N ARG A 139 -14.09 0.92 -14.16
CA ARG A 139 -14.31 1.68 -12.93
C ARG A 139 -15.79 1.79 -12.60
N ASP A 140 -16.10 1.51 -11.35
CA ASP A 140 -17.39 1.78 -10.73
C ASP A 140 -17.17 2.68 -9.50
N LEU A 141 -17.25 3.99 -9.72
CA LEU A 141 -16.89 4.99 -8.71
C LEU A 141 -18.07 5.94 -8.49
N PRO A 142 -18.48 6.16 -7.23
CA PRO A 142 -19.49 7.15 -6.90
C PRO A 142 -19.07 8.57 -7.34
N ALA A 143 -20.04 9.37 -7.77
CA ALA A 143 -19.83 10.78 -8.01
C ALA A 143 -19.42 11.46 -6.69
N GLY A 144 -18.24 12.06 -6.65
CA GLY A 144 -17.70 12.68 -5.44
C GLY A 144 -16.79 11.78 -4.59
N ALA A 145 -16.27 10.68 -5.15
CA ALA A 145 -15.20 9.91 -4.49
C ALA A 145 -13.91 10.75 -4.36
N VAL A 146 -13.73 11.35 -3.17
CA VAL A 146 -12.58 12.20 -2.83
C VAL A 146 -11.90 11.68 -1.58
N VAL A 147 -10.60 11.42 -1.71
CA VAL A 147 -9.74 10.91 -0.62
C VAL A 147 -8.82 12.02 -0.12
N LEU A 148 -8.41 11.96 1.13
CA LEU A 148 -7.38 12.81 1.69
C LEU A 148 -6.01 12.13 1.50
N GLY A 149 -5.08 12.78 0.80
CA GLY A 149 -3.73 12.24 0.61
C GLY A 149 -2.85 13.06 -0.32
N SER A 150 -1.62 12.61 -0.50
CA SER A 150 -0.71 13.09 -1.54
C SER A 150 -1.13 12.50 -2.89
N GLU A 151 -1.24 13.35 -3.92
CA GLU A 151 -1.58 12.88 -5.26
C GLU A 151 -0.47 12.00 -5.83
N THR A 152 0.79 12.35 -5.57
CA THR A 152 1.94 11.59 -6.06
C THR A 152 2.00 10.19 -5.43
N ALA A 153 1.78 10.09 -4.12
CA ALA A 153 1.70 8.81 -3.42
C ALA A 153 0.50 7.97 -3.88
N LEU A 154 -0.65 8.60 -4.16
CA LEU A 154 -1.83 7.91 -4.67
C LEU A 154 -1.57 7.33 -6.07
N VAL A 155 -1.03 8.13 -7.00
CA VAL A 155 -0.70 7.67 -8.35
C VAL A 155 0.30 6.52 -8.31
N GLU A 156 1.33 6.63 -7.47
CA GLU A 156 2.33 5.57 -7.29
C GLU A 156 1.67 4.29 -6.75
N ALA A 157 0.90 4.36 -5.66
CA ALA A 157 0.23 3.20 -5.07
C ALA A 157 -0.66 2.45 -6.08
N PHE A 158 -1.46 3.18 -6.86
CA PHE A 158 -2.34 2.57 -7.86
C PHE A 158 -1.57 1.99 -9.04
N THR A 159 -0.49 2.65 -9.49
CA THR A 159 0.38 2.12 -10.55
C THR A 159 1.01 0.79 -10.12
N ARG A 160 1.52 0.71 -8.89
CA ARG A 160 2.10 -0.52 -8.33
C ARG A 160 1.08 -1.63 -8.12
N ILE A 161 -0.16 -1.26 -7.81
CA ILE A 161 -1.27 -2.22 -7.76
C ILE A 161 -1.50 -2.90 -9.10
N GLN A 162 -1.38 -2.17 -10.22
CA GLN A 162 -1.55 -2.80 -11.53
C GLN A 162 -0.43 -3.77 -11.88
N GLU A 163 0.81 -3.40 -11.57
CA GLU A 163 1.94 -4.30 -11.71
C GLU A 163 1.72 -5.58 -10.87
N TRP A 164 1.26 -5.43 -9.63
CA TRP A 164 0.99 -6.56 -8.74
C TRP A 164 -0.16 -7.45 -9.22
N MET A 165 -1.24 -6.87 -9.74
CA MET A 165 -2.44 -7.61 -10.15
C MET A 165 -2.30 -8.33 -11.51
N GLY A 166 -1.17 -8.18 -12.21
CA GLY A 166 -0.90 -8.88 -13.47
C GLY A 166 -1.29 -8.09 -14.72
N GLY A 167 -1.19 -6.76 -14.66
CA GLY A 167 -1.25 -5.88 -15.82
C GLY A 167 -2.63 -5.33 -16.14
N PRO A 168 -2.89 -4.96 -17.41
CA PRO A 168 -4.09 -4.23 -17.82
C PRO A 168 -5.39 -5.05 -17.65
N GLY A 169 -6.54 -4.37 -17.66
CA GLY A 169 -7.87 -5.01 -17.61
C GLY A 169 -8.46 -5.18 -16.21
N MET A 170 -7.88 -4.54 -15.20
CA MET A 170 -8.37 -4.57 -13.82
C MET A 170 -9.73 -3.88 -13.65
N THR A 171 -10.46 -4.29 -12.63
CA THR A 171 -11.67 -3.62 -12.18
C THR A 171 -11.43 -2.91 -10.85
N ILE A 172 -11.99 -1.71 -10.71
CA ILE A 172 -11.89 -0.90 -9.51
C ILE A 172 -13.29 -0.43 -9.13
N ALA A 173 -13.69 -0.73 -7.91
CA ALA A 173 -14.92 -0.22 -7.31
C ALA A 173 -14.59 0.57 -6.06
N ALA A 174 -15.38 1.60 -5.75
CA ALA A 174 -15.24 2.34 -4.50
C ALA A 174 -16.57 2.46 -3.77
N GLU A 175 -16.55 2.21 -2.46
CA GLU A 175 -17.69 2.45 -1.57
C GLU A 175 -17.24 3.26 -0.36
N GLN A 176 -18.11 4.15 0.11
CA GLN A 176 -17.84 4.91 1.32
C GLN A 176 -18.20 4.05 2.54
N VAL A 177 -17.29 3.98 3.50
CA VAL A 177 -17.49 3.26 4.77
C VAL A 177 -17.04 4.17 5.91
N GLY A 178 -18.00 4.79 6.59
CA GLY A 178 -17.74 5.84 7.57
C GLY A 178 -16.97 7.03 7.01
N SER A 179 -15.88 7.41 7.67
CA SER A 179 -14.97 8.46 7.18
C SER A 179 -13.91 7.96 6.19
N TRP A 180 -14.13 6.81 5.54
CA TRP A 180 -13.18 6.17 4.64
C TRP A 180 -13.79 5.81 3.29
N TRP A 181 -12.93 5.72 2.29
CA TRP A 181 -13.23 5.06 1.03
C TRP A 181 -12.60 3.68 1.03
N LYS A 182 -13.42 2.64 0.89
CA LYS A 182 -12.97 1.30 0.57
C LYS A 182 -12.91 1.16 -0.95
N ILE A 183 -11.73 0.89 -1.46
CA ILE A 183 -11.45 0.81 -2.89
C ILE A 183 -11.08 -0.63 -3.18
N SER A 184 -12.03 -1.36 -3.74
CA SER A 184 -11.86 -2.75 -4.11
C SER A 184 -11.22 -2.85 -5.47
N VAL A 185 -10.14 -3.62 -5.56
CA VAL A 185 -9.38 -3.85 -6.77
C VAL A 185 -9.36 -5.34 -7.08
N ALA A 186 -9.74 -5.71 -8.30
CA ALA A 186 -9.67 -7.09 -8.79
C ALA A 186 -8.96 -7.16 -10.14
N PRO A 187 -8.23 -8.26 -10.42
CA PRO A 187 -7.57 -8.47 -11.70
C PRO A 187 -8.61 -8.69 -12.80
N GLY A 188 -8.24 -8.38 -14.04
CA GLY A 188 -9.05 -8.69 -15.22
C GLY A 188 -9.10 -10.18 -15.53
N ALA A 189 -10.05 -10.57 -16.39
CA ALA A 189 -10.19 -11.96 -16.85
C ALA A 189 -8.94 -12.48 -17.58
N GLU A 190 -8.21 -11.60 -18.29
CA GLU A 190 -6.93 -11.91 -18.95
C GLU A 190 -5.73 -11.62 -18.04
N ARG A 191 -5.78 -12.08 -16.79
CA ARG A 191 -4.67 -11.92 -15.85
C ARG A 191 -3.42 -12.58 -16.44
N ARG A 192 -2.39 -11.79 -16.71
CA ARG A 192 -1.02 -12.29 -16.93
C ARG A 192 -0.20 -11.89 -15.72
N PRO A 193 -0.11 -12.75 -14.69
CA PRO A 193 0.75 -12.47 -13.55
C PRO A 193 2.14 -12.16 -14.08
N LEU A 194 2.74 -11.03 -13.68
CA LEU A 194 4.14 -10.79 -13.97
C LEU A 194 4.94 -11.99 -13.47
N ALA A 195 5.91 -12.44 -14.26
CA ALA A 195 6.72 -13.62 -13.96
C ALA A 195 7.29 -13.57 -12.55
N VAL A 196 7.50 -12.35 -12.02
CA VAL A 196 7.68 -12.17 -10.60
C VAL A 196 7.07 -10.85 -10.10
N PRO A 197 6.08 -10.85 -9.19
CA PRO A 197 5.57 -9.66 -8.53
C PRO A 197 6.53 -9.25 -7.40
N GLU A 198 7.80 -8.97 -7.70
CA GLU A 198 8.80 -8.95 -6.62
C GLU A 198 8.64 -7.80 -5.67
N MET A 199 8.18 -6.62 -6.09
CA MET A 199 7.89 -5.58 -5.11
C MET A 199 6.49 -5.72 -4.52
N GLY A 200 5.50 -6.05 -5.36
CA GLY A 200 4.19 -6.62 -5.00
C GLY A 200 3.47 -5.93 -3.85
N GLU A 201 2.73 -6.74 -3.08
CA GLU A 201 2.02 -6.31 -1.87
C GLU A 201 2.87 -5.49 -0.88
N PRO A 202 4.12 -5.86 -0.54
CA PRO A 202 4.90 -5.12 0.45
C PRO A 202 5.20 -3.67 0.07
N LEU A 203 5.36 -3.37 -1.22
CA LEU A 203 5.58 -2.00 -1.68
C LEU A 203 4.31 -1.16 -1.54
N ILE A 204 3.19 -1.70 -2.00
CA ILE A 204 1.89 -1.02 -1.94
C ILE A 204 1.51 -0.79 -0.48
N ARG A 205 1.68 -1.81 0.36
CA ARG A 205 1.54 -1.76 1.81
C ARG A 205 2.31 -0.60 2.41
N LEU A 206 3.60 -0.50 2.09
CA LEU A 206 4.48 0.55 2.60
C LEU A 206 3.97 1.93 2.20
N ILE A 207 3.62 2.15 0.94
CA ILE A 207 3.09 3.45 0.46
C ILE A 207 1.77 3.78 1.16
N VAL A 208 0.83 2.83 1.18
CA VAL A 208 -0.51 3.03 1.76
C VAL A 208 -0.42 3.32 3.26
N ASP A 209 0.32 2.52 4.01
CA ASP A 209 0.38 2.65 5.47
C ASP A 209 1.20 3.89 5.89
N THR A 210 2.26 4.26 5.17
CA THR A 210 3.18 5.33 5.61
C THR A 210 2.97 6.68 4.95
N GLN A 211 2.51 6.72 3.70
CA GLN A 211 2.38 7.97 2.94
C GLN A 211 0.92 8.43 2.80
N LEU A 212 -0.04 7.50 2.88
CA LEU A 212 -1.46 7.79 2.67
C LEU A 212 -2.30 7.68 3.95
N GLU A 213 -1.68 7.33 5.08
CA GLU A 213 -2.36 7.02 6.34
C GLU A 213 -3.51 6.00 6.15
N GLY A 214 -3.33 5.11 5.17
CA GLY A 214 -4.33 4.19 4.70
C GLY A 214 -4.29 2.84 5.38
N TRP A 215 -4.95 1.89 4.74
CA TRP A 215 -4.85 0.48 5.04
C TRP A 215 -5.02 -0.35 3.78
N LEU A 216 -4.13 -1.31 3.56
CA LEU A 216 -4.32 -2.32 2.52
C LEU A 216 -4.90 -3.60 3.13
N ASP A 217 -5.93 -4.18 2.56
CA ASP A 217 -6.46 -5.48 2.96
C ASP A 217 -6.29 -6.48 1.82
N VAL A 218 -5.50 -7.52 2.10
CA VAL A 218 -5.15 -8.58 1.14
C VAL A 218 -5.72 -9.93 1.57
N SER A 219 -6.70 -9.93 2.47
CA SER A 219 -7.40 -11.14 2.92
C SER A 219 -8.21 -11.80 1.79
N ARG A 220 -8.55 -11.06 0.74
CA ARG A 220 -9.29 -11.56 -0.42
C ARG A 220 -8.36 -12.37 -1.35
N PRO A 221 -8.78 -13.56 -1.81
CA PRO A 221 -7.96 -14.39 -2.70
C PRO A 221 -7.80 -13.80 -4.11
N ASP A 222 -8.82 -13.09 -4.60
CA ASP A 222 -8.90 -12.60 -5.98
C ASP A 222 -8.79 -11.07 -6.08
N GLY A 223 -8.13 -10.42 -5.13
CA GLY A 223 -7.99 -8.96 -5.16
C GLY A 223 -7.46 -8.38 -3.86
N ALA A 224 -7.57 -7.06 -3.75
CA ALA A 224 -7.23 -6.33 -2.53
C ALA A 224 -8.19 -5.16 -2.35
N ASP A 225 -8.42 -4.78 -1.10
CA ASP A 225 -9.17 -3.58 -0.76
C ASP A 225 -8.18 -2.54 -0.19
N ILE A 226 -8.25 -1.30 -0.66
CA ILE A 226 -7.49 -0.18 -0.08
C ILE A 226 -8.48 0.72 0.64
N TYR A 227 -8.22 1.00 1.90
CA TYR A 227 -8.97 1.97 2.68
C TYR A 227 -8.17 3.25 2.76
N LEU A 228 -8.74 4.34 2.25
CA LEU A 228 -8.15 5.66 2.30
C LEU A 228 -9.08 6.63 3.05
N PRO A 229 -8.54 7.57 3.85
CA PRO A 229 -9.37 8.55 4.54
C PRO A 229 -10.19 9.36 3.52
N ALA A 230 -11.49 9.50 3.75
CA ALA A 230 -12.34 10.35 2.92
C ALA A 230 -12.09 11.83 3.26
N GLN A 231 -12.16 12.69 2.26
CA GLN A 231 -12.22 14.12 2.55
C GLN A 231 -13.58 14.44 3.21
N PRO A 232 -13.61 15.08 4.39
CA PRO A 232 -14.86 15.49 5.00
C PRO A 232 -15.65 16.40 4.06
N SER A 233 -16.94 16.12 3.89
CA SER A 233 -17.88 17.03 3.24
C SER A 233 -17.89 18.34 4.04
N ARG A 234 -17.58 19.47 3.40
CA ARG A 234 -17.75 20.79 4.02
C ARG A 234 -19.22 21.19 4.08
#